data_AF-A0A068NV90-F1
#
_entry.id   AF-A0A068NV90-F1
#
_cell.length_a   1.000
_cell.length_b   1.000
_cell.length_c   1.000
_cell.angle_alpha   90.00
_cell.angle_beta   90.00
_cell.angle_gamma   90.00
#
_symmetry.space_group_name_H-M   'P 1'
#
loop_
_entity.id
_entity.type
_entity.pdbx_description
1 polymer ?
#
loop_
_entity_poly.entity_id
_entity_poly.type
_entity_poly.pdbx_seq_one_letter_code
_entity_poly.pdbx_strand_id
1 'polypeptide(L)'
;MVIAQGVETDPAISGLLSGLRVPLTMQAADLSADYHAVRISTGAAPDPVAGMLPFMMLGVSTTGGAQNLDLQKALALSWTKGDIVLVGAERFLVSYKLDLNPVDFVMRTARVPGQEAEKPAPLPTDLRLALVKLNAIQEIEYAPKMTPDNFRRILGAGRAPTVMDAVGERADETVTVSNMKQVALSLVMYTNDYDDVLPYAQGTHAVQYVTYPYLKNIKAWETRNPNGGEFRFNLAVGGVSMPAFEAPAETPMVYESKAWPDGKRTVGFLDGHVKRVDQEEWKKMQKFLTRWLPASGKPFPLNYGKDWKPAG
;
A
#
# COMPACT_ATOMS: atom_id res chain seq x y z
N MET A 1 -3.02 -12.58 -12.66
CA MET A 1 -2.07 -11.57 -12.15
C MET A 1 -1.46 -10.89 -13.36
N VAL A 2 -1.67 -9.59 -13.54
CA VAL A 2 -1.06 -8.83 -14.64
C VAL A 2 0.37 -8.54 -14.20
N ILE A 3 1.33 -9.33 -14.68
CA ILE A 3 2.75 -8.99 -14.56
C ILE A 3 2.91 -7.69 -15.34
N ALA A 4 3.24 -6.59 -14.65
CA ALA A 4 3.50 -5.32 -15.29
C ALA A 4 4.51 -5.54 -16.43
N GLN A 5 4.23 -5.00 -17.60
CA GLN A 5 5.13 -5.07 -18.76
C GLN A 5 6.41 -4.29 -18.42
N GLY A 6 7.36 -4.98 -17.79
CA GLY A 6 8.68 -4.44 -17.48
C GLY A 6 9.44 -4.17 -18.77
N VAL A 7 10.11 -3.01 -18.82
CA VAL A 7 10.94 -2.58 -19.94
C VAL A 7 12.08 -3.59 -20.11
N GLU A 8 12.04 -4.33 -21.22
CA GLU A 8 13.05 -5.32 -21.59
C GLU A 8 14.30 -4.59 -22.08
N THR A 9 15.21 -4.26 -21.17
CA THR A 9 16.56 -3.85 -21.54
C THR A 9 17.44 -5.09 -21.53
N ASP A 10 18.35 -5.19 -22.50
CA ASP A 10 19.38 -6.24 -22.56
C ASP A 10 20.67 -5.70 -21.93
N PRO A 11 20.84 -5.78 -20.60
CA PRO A 11 22.09 -5.39 -19.97
C PRO A 11 23.13 -6.49 -20.22
N ALA A 12 24.31 -6.09 -20.69
CA ALA A 12 25.48 -6.94 -20.56
C ALA A 12 25.60 -7.40 -19.09
N ILE A 13 25.86 -8.69 -18.87
CA ILE A 13 25.99 -9.33 -17.54
C ILE A 13 26.93 -8.54 -16.61
N SER A 14 27.94 -7.87 -17.18
CA SER A 14 28.86 -6.96 -16.48
C SER A 14 28.17 -5.78 -15.79
N GLY A 15 27.09 -5.23 -16.37
CA GLY A 15 26.30 -4.14 -15.77
C GLY A 15 25.44 -4.60 -14.59
N LEU A 16 25.11 -5.89 -14.54
CA LEU A 16 24.34 -6.49 -13.46
C LEU A 16 25.24 -6.89 -12.29
N LEU A 17 26.39 -7.50 -12.59
CA LEU A 17 27.39 -7.90 -11.59
C LEU A 17 28.15 -6.73 -10.98
N SER A 18 28.22 -5.58 -11.66
CA SER A 18 28.87 -4.38 -11.13
C SER A 18 28.05 -3.64 -10.07
N GLY A 19 26.78 -4.01 -9.84
CA GLY A 19 25.90 -3.33 -8.90
C GLY A 19 25.40 -1.95 -9.37
N LEU A 20 25.76 -1.51 -10.58
CA LEU A 20 25.45 -0.18 -11.11
C LEU A 20 23.95 0.05 -11.38
N ARG A 21 23.22 -1.00 -11.77
CA ARG A 21 21.76 -0.92 -12.01
C ARG A 21 20.93 -1.61 -10.95
N VAL A 22 21.41 -2.75 -10.47
CA VAL A 22 20.75 -3.56 -9.45
C VAL A 22 21.76 -3.72 -8.32
N PRO A 23 21.57 -3.07 -7.17
CA PRO A 23 22.52 -3.17 -6.08
C PRO A 23 22.62 -4.64 -5.62
N LEU A 24 23.84 -5.13 -5.37
CA LEU A 24 24.06 -6.50 -4.90
C LEU A 24 23.57 -6.69 -3.46
N THR A 25 23.61 -5.62 -2.68
CA THR A 25 23.13 -5.55 -1.31
C THR A 25 22.33 -4.26 -1.12
N MET A 26 21.31 -4.30 -0.27
CA MET A 26 20.57 -3.11 0.14
C MET A 26 20.19 -3.20 1.61
N GLN A 27 20.07 -2.06 2.30
CA GLN A 27 19.56 -2.08 3.67
C GLN A 27 18.04 -2.30 3.66
N ALA A 28 17.51 -2.99 4.66
CA ALA A 28 16.08 -3.06 4.91
C ALA A 28 15.46 -1.66 5.09
N ALA A 29 16.25 -0.69 5.58
CA ALA A 29 15.90 0.72 5.66
C ALA A 29 15.65 1.36 4.27
N ASP A 30 16.23 0.83 3.19
CA ASP A 30 16.14 1.39 1.84
C ASP A 30 14.98 0.81 1.00
N LEU A 31 14.19 -0.13 1.56
CA LEU A 31 13.02 -0.68 0.89
C LEU A 31 11.93 0.39 0.66
N SER A 32 11.77 0.88 -0.57
CA SER A 32 10.67 1.78 -0.93
C SER A 32 9.30 1.07 -0.85
N ALA A 33 8.22 1.86 -0.88
CA ALA A 33 6.85 1.35 -0.89
C ALA A 33 6.52 0.50 -2.15
N ASP A 34 7.33 0.58 -3.20
CA ASP A 34 7.17 -0.20 -4.43
C ASP A 34 7.67 -1.64 -4.29
N TYR A 35 8.39 -1.95 -3.21
CA TYR A 35 8.81 -3.31 -2.92
C TYR A 35 7.68 -4.10 -2.29
N HIS A 36 7.46 -5.27 -2.86
CA HIS A 36 6.45 -6.22 -2.43
C HIS A 36 7.09 -7.43 -1.77
N ALA A 37 6.59 -7.78 -0.59
CA ALA A 37 6.95 -9.02 0.07
C ALA A 37 6.23 -10.20 -0.59
N VAL A 38 7.00 -11.16 -1.08
CA VAL A 38 6.52 -12.37 -1.74
C VAL A 38 7.24 -13.60 -1.19
N ARG A 39 6.52 -14.70 -1.07
CA ARG A 39 7.12 -16.02 -0.91
C ARG A 39 7.23 -16.65 -2.30
N ILE A 40 8.44 -17.02 -2.70
CA ILE A 40 8.72 -17.61 -4.01
C ILE A 40 9.05 -19.09 -3.80
N SER A 41 8.20 -19.97 -4.33
CA SER A 41 8.40 -21.41 -4.33
C SER A 41 9.02 -21.82 -5.68
N THR A 42 10.19 -22.46 -5.65
CA THR A 42 10.83 -23.01 -6.84
C THR A 42 10.76 -24.53 -6.84
N GLY A 43 10.67 -25.12 -8.03
CA GLY A 43 10.56 -26.59 -8.17
C GLY A 43 11.84 -27.37 -7.95
N ALA A 44 12.94 -26.68 -7.64
CA ALA A 44 14.17 -27.35 -7.24
C ALA A 44 13.92 -28.04 -5.89
N ALA A 45 14.38 -29.29 -5.75
CA ALA A 45 14.32 -29.97 -4.47
C ALA A 45 14.90 -29.04 -3.39
N PRO A 46 14.17 -28.78 -2.29
CA PRO A 46 14.65 -27.89 -1.24
C PRO A 46 16.04 -28.38 -0.85
N ASP A 47 17.02 -27.48 -0.89
CA ASP A 47 18.38 -27.80 -0.45
C ASP A 47 18.24 -28.44 0.94
N PRO A 48 18.60 -29.72 1.11
CA PRO A 48 18.28 -30.48 2.33
C PRO A 48 18.86 -29.79 3.57
N VAL A 49 19.91 -28.98 3.40
CA VAL A 49 20.50 -28.16 4.45
C VAL A 49 19.62 -26.93 4.77
N ALA A 50 19.11 -26.23 3.75
CA ALA A 50 18.27 -25.05 3.94
C ALA A 50 16.86 -25.39 4.47
N GLY A 51 16.33 -26.58 4.15
CA GLY A 51 14.99 -27.02 4.57
C GLY A 51 14.91 -27.61 5.99
N MET A 52 15.96 -28.31 6.46
CA MET A 52 15.94 -28.98 7.78
C MET A 52 16.33 -28.07 8.95
N LEU A 53 17.21 -27.09 8.73
CA LEU A 53 17.73 -26.23 9.80
C LEU A 53 16.66 -25.43 10.57
N PRO A 54 15.64 -24.80 9.95
CA PRO A 54 14.63 -24.08 10.72
C PRO A 54 13.75 -25.02 11.58
N PHE A 55 13.55 -26.27 11.17
CA PHE A 55 12.72 -27.22 11.91
C PHE A 55 13.45 -27.89 13.08
N MET A 56 14.75 -28.22 12.93
CA MET A 56 15.50 -28.85 14.03
C MET A 56 15.95 -27.87 15.12
N MET A 57 16.22 -26.60 14.77
CA MET A 57 16.76 -25.62 15.72
C MET A 57 15.72 -25.05 16.70
N LEU A 58 14.42 -25.23 16.42
CA LEU A 58 13.34 -24.59 17.17
C LEU A 58 12.55 -25.52 18.10
N GLY A 59 12.91 -26.81 18.16
CA GLY A 59 12.34 -27.75 19.13
C GLY A 59 12.68 -27.44 20.60
N VAL A 60 13.56 -26.46 20.86
CA VAL A 60 14.12 -26.19 22.21
C VAL A 60 13.49 -24.99 22.92
N SER A 61 12.57 -24.20 22.30
CA SER A 61 11.90 -23.10 23.03
C SER A 61 10.50 -22.74 22.52
N THR A 62 9.54 -23.66 22.64
CA THR A 62 8.12 -23.42 22.36
C THR A 62 7.42 -22.45 23.33
N THR A 63 8.13 -21.87 24.30
CA THR A 63 7.59 -20.93 25.29
C THR A 63 7.73 -19.44 24.91
N GLY A 64 8.40 -19.11 23.80
CA GLY A 64 8.50 -17.72 23.30
C GLY A 64 7.35 -17.37 22.35
N GLY A 65 6.46 -16.45 22.79
CA GLY A 65 5.19 -16.09 22.14
C GLY A 65 5.26 -15.45 20.74
N ALA A 66 4.12 -14.89 20.31
CA ALA A 66 3.78 -14.47 18.93
C ALA A 66 4.85 -13.72 18.12
N GLN A 67 5.80 -13.02 18.76
CA GLN A 67 6.91 -12.33 18.08
C GLN A 67 7.82 -13.29 17.29
N ASN A 68 8.02 -14.52 17.76
CA ASN A 68 8.83 -15.51 17.03
C ASN A 68 8.20 -15.91 15.69
N LEU A 69 6.86 -15.92 15.61
CA LEU A 69 6.15 -16.32 14.41
C LEU A 69 6.25 -15.25 13.31
N ASP A 70 6.23 -13.97 13.68
CA ASP A 70 6.36 -12.87 12.72
C ASP A 70 7.78 -12.77 12.16
N LEU A 71 8.80 -13.02 12.98
CA LEU A 71 10.18 -13.13 12.52
C LEU A 71 10.33 -14.30 11.55
N GLN A 72 9.84 -15.50 11.88
CA GLN A 72 9.90 -16.65 10.97
C GLN A 72 9.25 -16.37 9.61
N LYS A 73 8.09 -15.71 9.61
CA LYS A 73 7.43 -15.28 8.37
C LYS A 73 8.28 -14.29 7.60
N ALA A 74 8.86 -13.30 8.26
CA ALA A 74 9.72 -12.30 7.64
C ALA A 74 10.97 -12.93 6.98
N LEU A 75 11.58 -13.93 7.61
CA LEU A 75 12.76 -14.63 7.08
C LEU A 75 12.48 -15.44 5.81
N ALA A 76 11.24 -15.92 5.65
CA ALA A 76 10.84 -16.70 4.47
C ALA A 76 10.48 -15.83 3.25
N LEU A 77 10.42 -14.51 3.40
CA LEU A 77 9.97 -13.58 2.36
C LEU A 77 11.14 -13.06 1.52
N SER A 78 10.82 -12.77 0.27
CA SER A 78 11.67 -12.04 -0.67
C SER A 78 11.00 -10.71 -1.01
N TRP A 79 11.79 -9.68 -1.23
CA TRP A 79 11.31 -8.35 -1.62
C TRP A 79 11.58 -8.13 -3.10
N THR A 80 10.55 -7.79 -3.88
CA THR A 80 10.69 -7.55 -5.32
C THR A 80 9.81 -6.41 -5.78
N LYS A 81 10.25 -5.68 -6.82
CA LYS A 81 9.43 -4.72 -7.59
C LYS A 81 8.73 -5.37 -8.78
N GLY A 82 9.01 -6.65 -9.04
CA GLY A 82 8.59 -7.34 -10.27
C GLY A 82 9.54 -7.14 -11.45
N ASP A 83 10.71 -6.54 -11.23
CA ASP A 83 11.72 -6.33 -12.27
C ASP A 83 12.28 -7.66 -12.77
N ILE A 84 12.41 -7.79 -14.08
CA ILE A 84 12.96 -8.96 -14.75
C ILE A 84 14.25 -8.54 -15.47
N VAL A 85 15.28 -9.36 -15.33
CA VAL A 85 16.57 -9.16 -15.98
C VAL A 85 16.91 -10.37 -16.86
N LEU A 86 17.58 -10.11 -17.99
CA LEU A 86 18.13 -11.14 -18.86
C LEU A 86 19.59 -11.39 -18.47
N VAL A 87 19.94 -12.67 -18.28
CA VAL A 87 21.33 -13.10 -18.06
C VAL A 87 21.61 -14.20 -19.08
N GLY A 88 22.29 -13.83 -20.16
CA GLY A 88 22.40 -14.70 -21.34
C GLY A 88 21.03 -14.85 -22.01
N ALA A 89 20.58 -16.09 -22.22
CA ALA A 89 19.26 -16.39 -22.80
C ALA A 89 18.16 -16.63 -21.75
N GLU A 90 18.49 -16.53 -20.45
CA GLU A 90 17.57 -16.85 -19.36
C GLU A 90 17.03 -15.58 -18.69
N ARG A 91 15.77 -15.62 -18.28
CA ARG A 91 15.08 -14.52 -17.59
C ARG A 91 15.04 -14.79 -16.08
N PHE A 92 15.39 -13.79 -15.30
CA PHE A 92 15.42 -13.85 -13.84
C PHE A 92 14.58 -12.74 -13.22
N LEU A 93 13.82 -13.08 -12.18
CA LEU A 93 13.15 -12.14 -11.30
C LEU A 93 14.18 -11.57 -10.34
N VAL A 94 14.29 -10.24 -10.29
CA VAL A 94 15.11 -9.52 -9.31
C VAL A 94 14.37 -9.51 -7.98
N SER A 95 14.96 -10.15 -6.96
CA SER A 95 14.43 -10.14 -5.62
C SER A 95 15.54 -9.93 -4.59
N TYR A 96 15.17 -9.54 -3.38
CA TYR A 96 16.10 -9.33 -2.27
C TYR A 96 15.67 -10.17 -1.07
N LYS A 97 16.60 -10.89 -0.46
CA LYS A 97 16.35 -11.74 0.70
C LYS A 97 17.26 -11.35 1.86
N LEU A 98 16.81 -11.56 3.08
CA LEU A 98 17.65 -11.36 4.25
C LEU A 98 18.80 -12.37 4.24
N ASP A 99 20.02 -11.87 4.30
CA ASP A 99 21.20 -12.72 4.36
C ASP A 99 21.47 -13.09 5.82
N LEU A 100 20.91 -14.21 6.25
CA LEU A 100 21.22 -14.79 7.53
C LEU A 100 22.18 -15.95 7.35
N ASN A 101 23.36 -15.81 7.93
CA ASN A 101 24.19 -16.98 8.19
C ASN A 101 23.47 -17.86 9.24
N PRO A 102 23.09 -19.11 8.90
CA PRO A 102 22.37 -19.99 9.81
C PRO A 102 23.13 -20.22 11.12
N VAL A 103 24.47 -20.26 11.07
CA VAL A 103 25.32 -20.45 12.25
C VAL A 103 25.21 -19.24 13.18
N ASP A 104 25.30 -18.03 12.63
CA ASP A 104 25.17 -16.80 13.43
C ASP A 104 23.79 -16.68 14.06
N PHE A 105 22.74 -17.07 13.33
CA PHE A 105 21.38 -17.06 13.86
C PHE A 105 21.22 -18.04 15.04
N VAL A 106 21.75 -19.25 14.90
CA VAL A 106 21.67 -20.28 15.94
C VAL A 106 22.45 -19.85 17.18
N MET A 107 23.69 -19.39 17.00
CA MET A 107 24.53 -18.92 18.11
C MET A 107 23.90 -17.74 18.86
N ARG A 108 23.09 -16.91 18.18
CA ARG A 108 22.33 -15.81 18.81
C ARG A 108 21.11 -16.30 19.61
N THR A 109 20.47 -17.38 19.19
CA THR A 109 19.26 -17.91 19.85
C THR A 109 19.57 -18.92 20.95
N ALA A 110 20.73 -19.58 20.90
CA ALA A 110 21.18 -20.51 21.90
C ALA A 110 21.56 -19.80 23.20
N ARG A 111 20.62 -19.75 24.17
CA ARG A 111 20.96 -19.31 25.53
C ARG A 111 21.86 -20.35 26.19
N VAL A 112 23.07 -19.95 26.56
CA VAL A 112 23.94 -20.74 27.43
C VAL A 112 23.40 -20.65 28.86
N PRO A 113 23.00 -21.77 29.49
CA PRO A 113 22.53 -21.75 30.88
C PRO A 113 23.61 -21.21 31.81
N GLY A 114 23.28 -20.20 32.63
CA GLY A 114 24.19 -19.64 33.64
C GLY A 114 25.03 -18.45 33.18
N GLN A 115 24.95 -18.04 31.90
CA GLN A 115 25.49 -16.74 31.46
C GLN A 115 24.42 -15.65 31.57
N GLU A 116 24.81 -14.51 32.15
CA GLU A 116 23.98 -13.30 32.13
C GLU A 116 23.69 -12.93 30.68
N ALA A 117 22.42 -12.69 30.35
CA ALA A 117 22.01 -12.50 28.97
C ALA A 117 22.60 -11.20 28.42
N GLU A 118 23.74 -11.29 27.72
CA GLU A 118 24.22 -10.19 26.90
C GLU A 118 23.11 -9.78 25.94
N LYS A 119 22.91 -8.47 25.81
CA LYS A 119 21.92 -7.91 24.89
C LYS A 119 22.20 -8.49 23.50
N PRO A 120 21.27 -9.25 22.90
CA PRO A 120 21.52 -9.91 21.63
C PRO A 120 21.90 -8.86 20.59
N ALA A 121 22.95 -9.14 19.82
CA ALA A 121 23.35 -8.27 18.72
C ALA A 121 22.15 -8.03 17.78
N PRO A 122 21.99 -6.81 17.24
CA PRO A 122 20.89 -6.50 16.32
C PRO A 122 20.93 -7.44 15.12
N LEU A 123 19.76 -7.86 14.63
CA LEU A 123 19.65 -8.71 13.46
C LEU A 123 20.31 -8.03 12.25
N PRO A 124 20.92 -8.79 11.32
CA PRO A 124 21.38 -8.23 10.07
C PRO A 124 20.23 -7.51 9.38
N THR A 125 20.51 -6.31 8.86
CA THR A 125 19.55 -5.51 8.10
C THR A 125 19.83 -5.55 6.61
N ASP A 126 20.90 -6.22 6.21
CA ASP A 126 21.34 -6.34 4.84
C ASP A 126 20.50 -7.36 4.09
N LEU A 127 19.88 -6.92 3.01
CA LEU A 127 19.23 -7.76 2.03
C LEU A 127 20.19 -7.99 0.87
N ARG A 128 20.36 -9.26 0.48
CA ARG A 128 21.18 -9.64 -0.68
C ARG A 128 20.30 -9.89 -1.90
N LEU A 129 20.83 -9.50 -3.06
CA LEU A 129 20.25 -9.81 -4.36
C LEU A 129 20.11 -11.32 -4.54
N ALA A 130 18.90 -11.76 -4.84
CA ALA A 130 18.54 -13.11 -5.21
C ALA A 130 17.89 -13.08 -6.59
N LEU A 131 18.57 -13.65 -7.59
CA LEU A 131 18.05 -13.82 -8.94
C LEU A 131 17.33 -15.16 -9.04
N VAL A 132 16.01 -15.12 -9.28
CA VAL A 132 15.20 -16.33 -9.38
C VAL A 132 14.82 -16.58 -10.83
N LYS A 133 15.27 -17.70 -11.41
CA LYS A 133 14.91 -18.09 -12.79
C LYS A 133 13.39 -18.17 -12.94
N LEU A 134 12.81 -17.45 -13.92
CA LEU A 134 11.35 -17.41 -14.07
C LEU A 134 10.74 -18.78 -14.37
N ASN A 135 11.42 -19.62 -15.14
CA ASN A 135 10.95 -20.98 -15.47
C ASN A 135 11.05 -21.98 -14.29
N ALA A 136 11.78 -21.63 -13.23
CA ALA A 136 11.89 -22.46 -12.03
C ALA A 136 10.83 -22.12 -10.97
N ILE A 137 10.15 -20.98 -11.10
CA ILE A 137 9.12 -20.52 -10.17
C ILE A 137 7.85 -21.34 -10.39
N GLN A 138 7.40 -22.04 -9.35
CA GLN A 138 6.12 -22.76 -9.34
C GLN A 138 4.99 -21.87 -8.82
N GLU A 139 5.25 -21.12 -7.75
CA GLU A 139 4.25 -20.28 -7.09
C GLU A 139 4.89 -19.01 -6.51
N ILE A 140 4.16 -17.89 -6.59
CA ILE A 140 4.48 -16.64 -5.92
C ILE A 140 3.28 -16.28 -5.03
N GLU A 141 3.44 -16.43 -3.71
CA GLU A 141 2.44 -16.05 -2.72
C GLU A 141 2.71 -14.62 -2.24
N TYR A 142 1.78 -13.70 -2.49
CA TYR A 142 1.89 -12.31 -2.07
C TYR A 142 1.59 -12.15 -0.57
N ALA A 143 2.42 -11.41 0.16
CA ALA A 143 2.25 -11.15 1.59
C ALA A 143 1.86 -9.68 1.85
N PRO A 144 0.60 -9.27 1.63
CA PRO A 144 0.16 -7.86 1.69
C PRO A 144 0.36 -7.23 3.07
N LYS A 145 0.37 -8.04 4.13
CA LYS A 145 0.51 -7.60 5.51
C LYS A 145 1.97 -7.30 5.89
N MET A 146 2.93 -7.74 5.07
CA MET A 146 4.35 -7.46 5.28
C MET A 146 4.75 -6.26 4.43
N THR A 147 4.54 -5.06 4.96
CA THR A 147 5.05 -3.82 4.37
C THR A 147 6.52 -3.61 4.73
N PRO A 148 7.29 -2.80 3.98
CA PRO A 148 8.67 -2.46 4.33
C PRO A 148 8.81 -1.98 5.79
N ASP A 149 7.88 -1.17 6.28
CA ASP A 149 7.89 -0.68 7.66
C ASP A 149 7.64 -1.78 8.68
N ASN A 150 6.67 -2.67 8.42
CA ASN A 150 6.43 -3.80 9.30
C ASN A 150 7.66 -4.72 9.36
N PHE A 151 8.30 -4.95 8.22
CA PHE A 151 9.53 -5.73 8.12
C PHE A 151 10.70 -5.11 8.89
N ARG A 152 10.96 -3.81 8.70
CA ARG A 152 11.97 -3.07 9.48
C ARG A 152 11.71 -3.19 10.97
N ARG A 153 10.45 -3.08 11.40
CA ARG A 153 10.05 -3.21 12.79
C ARG A 153 10.33 -4.62 13.33
N ILE A 154 10.05 -5.66 12.55
CA ILE A 154 10.35 -7.06 12.90
C ILE A 154 11.85 -7.29 13.05
N LEU A 155 12.68 -6.71 12.18
CA LEU A 155 14.14 -6.81 12.27
C LEU A 155 14.75 -6.02 13.44
N GLY A 156 13.95 -5.22 14.16
CA GLY A 156 14.49 -4.24 15.11
C GLY A 156 15.34 -3.15 14.44
N ALA A 157 15.27 -3.07 13.10
CA ALA A 157 15.94 -2.09 12.24
C ALA A 157 15.13 -0.80 12.10
N GLY A 158 13.83 -0.89 12.37
CA GLY A 158 12.96 0.26 12.48
C GLY A 158 13.13 0.92 13.84
N ARG A 159 13.26 2.24 13.85
CA ARG A 159 12.94 3.03 15.06
C ARG A 159 11.56 2.56 15.50
N ALA A 160 11.41 2.07 16.73
CA ALA A 160 10.08 1.80 17.27
C ALA A 160 9.23 3.06 17.03
N PRO A 161 8.01 2.96 16.48
CA PRO A 161 7.20 4.13 16.17
C PRO A 161 7.17 4.98 17.42
N THR A 162 7.84 6.12 17.31
CA THR A 162 7.94 7.01 18.45
C THR A 162 6.54 7.57 18.68
N VAL A 163 6.31 8.08 19.88
CA VAL A 163 5.08 8.84 20.15
C VAL A 163 4.90 9.94 19.10
N MET A 164 6.00 10.48 18.53
CA MET A 164 5.96 11.46 17.44
C MET A 164 5.44 10.89 16.11
N ASP A 165 5.74 9.65 15.75
CA ASP A 165 5.24 9.03 14.51
C ASP A 165 3.73 8.77 14.60
N ALA A 166 3.26 8.27 15.75
CA ALA A 166 1.83 8.10 16.01
C ALA A 166 1.08 9.45 16.10
N VAL A 167 1.74 10.51 16.57
CA VAL A 167 1.21 11.88 16.55
C VAL A 167 1.13 12.40 15.12
N GLY A 168 2.13 12.12 14.28
CA GLY A 168 2.14 12.46 12.86
C GLY A 168 0.98 11.82 12.11
N GLU A 169 0.77 10.52 12.27
CA GLU A 169 -0.32 9.80 11.59
C GLU A 169 -1.71 10.34 11.99
N ARG A 170 -1.92 10.66 13.28
CA ARG A 170 -3.17 11.29 13.75
C ARG A 170 -3.35 12.70 13.21
N ALA A 171 -2.26 13.46 13.04
CA ALA A 171 -2.31 14.79 12.45
C ALA A 171 -2.70 14.70 10.97
N ASP A 172 -2.09 13.77 10.22
CA ASP A 172 -2.41 13.50 8.81
C ASP A 172 -3.85 13.02 8.63
N GLU A 173 -4.33 12.16 9.52
CA GLU A 173 -5.73 11.72 9.57
C GLU A 173 -6.66 12.93 9.76
N THR A 174 -6.36 13.78 10.74
CA THR A 174 -7.15 14.98 11.06
C THR A 174 -7.19 15.94 9.86
N VAL A 175 -6.06 16.14 9.19
CA VAL A 175 -5.97 16.96 7.98
C VAL A 175 -6.79 16.35 6.84
N THR A 176 -6.71 15.03 6.64
CA THR A 176 -7.47 14.33 5.58
C THR A 176 -8.98 14.43 5.81
N VAL A 177 -9.44 14.24 7.05
CA VAL A 177 -10.86 14.42 7.41
C VAL A 177 -11.30 15.87 7.20
N SER A 178 -10.46 16.85 7.57
CA SER A 178 -10.74 18.27 7.35
C SER A 178 -10.84 18.62 5.86
N ASN A 179 -9.91 18.11 5.04
CA ASN A 179 -9.91 18.25 3.59
C ASN A 179 -11.19 17.64 2.98
N MET A 180 -11.55 16.42 3.38
CA MET A 180 -12.80 15.78 2.91
C MET A 180 -14.04 16.60 3.29
N LYS A 181 -14.09 17.20 4.48
CA LYS A 181 -15.22 18.06 4.89
C LYS A 181 -15.33 19.28 4.00
N GLN A 182 -14.21 19.91 3.65
CA GLN A 182 -14.20 21.05 2.72
C GLN A 182 -14.70 20.64 1.33
N VAL A 183 -14.28 19.47 0.84
CA VAL A 183 -14.75 18.92 -0.44
C VAL A 183 -16.23 18.54 -0.41
N ALA A 184 -16.71 17.91 0.65
CA ALA A 184 -18.12 17.56 0.80
C ALA A 184 -18.99 18.83 0.89
N LEU A 185 -18.55 19.83 1.65
CA LEU A 185 -19.24 21.12 1.74
C LEU A 185 -19.27 21.87 0.41
N SER A 186 -18.17 21.89 -0.36
CA SER A 186 -18.15 22.55 -1.66
C SER A 186 -19.11 21.92 -2.67
N LEU A 187 -19.33 20.61 -2.57
CA LEU A 187 -20.35 19.90 -3.35
C LEU A 187 -21.77 20.26 -2.91
N VAL A 188 -22.05 20.35 -1.61
CA VAL A 188 -23.35 20.81 -1.12
C VAL A 188 -23.63 22.26 -1.54
N MET A 189 -22.62 23.13 -1.52
CA MET A 189 -22.76 24.50 -2.03
C MET A 189 -23.05 24.51 -3.53
N TYR A 190 -22.36 23.68 -4.31
CA TYR A 190 -22.66 23.50 -5.72
C TYR A 190 -24.12 23.04 -5.93
N THR A 191 -24.61 22.03 -5.21
CA THR A 191 -25.98 21.55 -5.40
C THR A 191 -27.01 22.63 -5.09
N ASN A 192 -26.79 23.44 -4.04
CA ASN A 192 -27.70 24.53 -3.69
C ASN A 192 -27.82 25.60 -4.80
N ASP A 193 -26.75 25.85 -5.54
CA ASP A 193 -26.74 26.82 -6.66
C ASP A 193 -27.32 26.22 -7.97
N TYR A 194 -27.45 24.90 -8.06
CA TYR A 194 -27.85 24.16 -9.27
C TYR A 194 -29.06 23.25 -9.00
N ASP A 195 -30.12 23.79 -8.38
CA ASP A 195 -31.42 23.14 -8.18
C ASP A 195 -31.35 21.77 -7.47
N ASP A 196 -30.48 21.65 -6.47
CA ASP A 196 -30.19 20.41 -5.74
C ASP A 196 -29.68 19.27 -6.64
N VAL A 197 -29.10 19.57 -7.81
CA VAL A 197 -28.57 18.56 -8.73
C VAL A 197 -27.05 18.41 -8.57
N LEU A 198 -26.59 17.17 -8.36
CA LEU A 198 -25.17 16.86 -8.27
C LEU A 198 -24.47 17.04 -9.62
N PRO A 199 -23.16 17.39 -9.64
CA PRO A 199 -22.41 17.52 -10.89
C PRO A 199 -22.50 16.26 -11.76
N TYR A 200 -23.00 16.36 -12.99
CA TYR A 200 -23.06 15.23 -13.92
C TYR A 200 -21.72 15.02 -14.63
N ALA A 201 -20.68 14.78 -13.85
CA ALA A 201 -19.30 14.61 -14.31
C ALA A 201 -19.00 13.19 -14.80
N GLN A 202 -18.09 13.07 -15.76
CA GLN A 202 -17.55 11.77 -16.22
C GLN A 202 -16.27 11.34 -15.48
N GLY A 203 -15.82 12.14 -14.51
CA GLY A 203 -14.63 11.87 -13.69
C GLY A 203 -14.45 12.91 -12.59
N THR A 204 -13.66 12.57 -11.57
CA THR A 204 -13.41 13.43 -10.40
C THR A 204 -12.85 14.81 -10.79
N HIS A 205 -12.03 14.89 -11.84
CA HIS A 205 -11.43 16.15 -12.26
C HIS A 205 -12.48 17.21 -12.68
N ALA A 206 -13.52 16.82 -13.42
CA ALA A 206 -14.57 17.75 -13.81
C ALA A 206 -15.32 18.28 -12.57
N VAL A 207 -15.48 17.43 -11.54
CA VAL A 207 -16.05 17.83 -10.25
C VAL A 207 -15.14 18.82 -9.52
N GLN A 208 -13.83 18.57 -9.47
CA GLN A 208 -12.85 19.49 -8.91
C GLN A 208 -12.94 20.87 -9.57
N TYR A 209 -13.09 20.90 -10.89
CA TYR A 209 -13.20 22.13 -11.66
C TYR A 209 -14.46 22.93 -11.30
N VAL A 210 -15.65 22.30 -11.34
CA VAL A 210 -16.91 23.01 -11.03
C VAL A 210 -17.05 23.39 -9.56
N THR A 211 -16.39 22.66 -8.65
CA THR A 211 -16.44 22.95 -7.22
C THR A 211 -15.37 23.95 -6.76
N TYR A 212 -14.40 24.28 -7.63
CA TYR A 212 -13.30 25.19 -7.29
C TYR A 212 -13.75 26.58 -6.80
N PRO A 213 -14.79 27.23 -7.38
CA PRO A 213 -15.27 28.53 -6.89
C PRO A 213 -15.67 28.53 -5.41
N TYR A 214 -16.18 27.38 -4.91
CA TYR A 214 -16.60 27.19 -3.53
C TYR A 214 -15.44 26.77 -2.62
N LEU A 215 -14.54 25.91 -3.14
CA LEU A 215 -13.44 25.36 -2.36
C LEU A 215 -12.27 26.34 -2.20
N LYS A 216 -11.93 27.10 -3.26
CA LYS A 216 -10.81 28.05 -3.37
C LYS A 216 -9.41 27.51 -3.05
N ASN A 217 -9.29 26.24 -2.66
CA ASN A 217 -8.05 25.55 -2.35
C ASN A 217 -8.10 24.13 -2.95
N ILE A 218 -7.48 23.94 -4.11
CA ILE A 218 -7.49 22.64 -4.79
C ILE A 218 -6.84 21.53 -3.95
N LYS A 219 -5.90 21.88 -3.06
CA LYS A 219 -5.18 20.91 -2.23
C LYS A 219 -6.10 20.21 -1.23
N ALA A 220 -7.31 20.71 -1.00
CA ALA A 220 -8.31 19.99 -0.22
C ALA A 220 -8.81 18.70 -0.91
N TRP A 221 -8.54 18.50 -2.21
CA TRP A 221 -8.75 17.21 -2.88
C TRP A 221 -7.61 16.21 -2.66
N GLU A 222 -6.52 16.61 -2.01
CA GLU A 222 -5.41 15.73 -1.65
C GLU A 222 -5.66 15.04 -0.31
N THR A 223 -5.29 13.76 -0.23
CA THR A 223 -5.24 12.99 1.01
C THR A 223 -3.83 12.96 1.59
N ARG A 224 -3.71 12.89 2.92
CA ARG A 224 -2.45 12.61 3.62
C ARG A 224 -2.28 11.14 3.99
N ASN A 225 -3.05 10.24 3.37
CA ASN A 225 -2.92 8.81 3.60
C ASN A 225 -1.49 8.34 3.25
N PRO A 226 -0.75 7.70 4.18
CA PRO A 226 0.62 7.25 3.94
C PRO A 226 0.72 6.14 2.88
N ASN A 227 -0.38 5.40 2.63
CA ASN A 227 -0.47 4.44 1.52
C ASN A 227 -0.68 5.14 0.15
N GLY A 228 -0.70 6.47 0.15
CA GLY A 228 -1.11 7.31 -0.96
C GLY A 228 -2.61 7.21 -1.24
N GLY A 229 -3.01 7.67 -2.42
CA GLY A 229 -4.41 7.66 -2.86
C GLY A 229 -4.87 9.06 -3.25
N GLU A 230 -6.17 9.18 -3.45
CA GLU A 230 -6.83 10.42 -3.85
C GLU A 230 -8.29 10.36 -3.41
N PHE A 231 -8.92 11.52 -3.26
CA PHE A 231 -10.37 11.59 -3.15
C PHE A 231 -11.00 11.40 -4.53
N ARG A 232 -12.05 10.59 -4.60
CA ARG A 232 -12.80 10.27 -5.80
C ARG A 232 -14.27 10.59 -5.61
N PHE A 233 -14.85 11.23 -6.61
CA PHE A 233 -16.28 11.42 -6.67
C PHE A 233 -16.99 10.12 -7.06
N ASN A 234 -18.12 9.85 -6.42
CA ASN A 234 -18.98 8.73 -6.77
C ASN A 234 -19.79 9.07 -8.04
N LEU A 235 -19.35 8.56 -9.20
CA LEU A 235 -20.01 8.85 -10.48
C LEU A 235 -21.47 8.35 -10.55
N ALA A 236 -21.86 7.37 -9.71
CA ALA A 236 -23.24 6.88 -9.66
C ALA A 236 -24.25 7.96 -9.22
N VAL A 237 -23.82 8.96 -8.45
CA VAL A 237 -24.69 10.05 -7.98
C VAL A 237 -24.66 11.27 -8.91
N GLY A 238 -23.81 11.28 -9.94
CA GLY A 238 -23.67 12.43 -10.85
C GLY A 238 -24.96 12.73 -11.61
N GLY A 239 -25.38 13.99 -11.62
CA GLY A 239 -26.60 14.45 -12.28
C GLY A 239 -27.90 14.06 -11.57
N VAL A 240 -27.84 13.36 -10.43
CA VAL A 240 -29.02 12.99 -9.66
C VAL A 240 -29.42 14.14 -8.74
N SER A 241 -30.72 14.39 -8.62
CA SER A 241 -31.29 15.40 -7.71
C SER A 241 -31.24 14.89 -6.26
N MET A 242 -30.80 15.72 -5.29
CA MET A 242 -30.67 15.33 -3.88
C MET A 242 -31.99 14.82 -3.26
N PRO A 243 -33.16 15.43 -3.54
CA PRO A 243 -34.46 14.88 -3.10
C PRO A 243 -34.76 13.45 -3.56
N ALA A 244 -34.09 12.92 -4.58
CA ALA A 244 -34.29 11.55 -5.04
C ALA A 244 -33.63 10.49 -4.13
N PHE A 245 -32.82 10.91 -3.15
CA PHE A 245 -32.16 10.02 -2.21
C PHE A 245 -32.95 9.91 -0.90
N GLU A 246 -33.43 8.71 -0.59
CA GLU A 246 -34.16 8.43 0.67
C GLU A 246 -33.28 8.58 1.91
N ALA A 247 -31.98 8.26 1.81
CA ALA A 247 -31.01 8.31 2.90
C ALA A 247 -29.71 9.03 2.48
N PRO A 248 -29.71 10.38 2.39
CA PRO A 248 -28.52 11.14 2.01
C PRO A 248 -27.31 10.89 2.93
N ALA A 249 -27.55 10.76 4.24
CA ALA A 249 -26.53 10.46 5.24
C ALA A 249 -25.88 9.06 5.08
N GLU A 250 -26.51 8.13 4.37
CA GLU A 250 -25.92 6.81 4.12
C GLU A 250 -25.34 6.67 2.71
N THR A 251 -25.50 7.72 1.88
CA THR A 251 -25.11 7.69 0.48
C THR A 251 -23.72 8.30 0.26
N PRO A 252 -22.70 7.50 -0.10
CA PRO A 252 -21.34 8.01 -0.30
C PRO A 252 -21.27 8.91 -1.53
N MET A 253 -20.79 10.14 -1.35
CA MET A 253 -20.63 11.16 -2.40
C MET A 253 -19.18 11.27 -2.87
N VAL A 254 -18.24 11.33 -1.92
CA VAL A 254 -16.80 11.38 -2.19
C VAL A 254 -16.11 10.38 -1.26
N TYR A 255 -15.11 9.67 -1.76
CA TYR A 255 -14.43 8.64 -0.98
C TYR A 255 -12.93 8.62 -1.28
N GLU A 256 -12.17 8.13 -0.33
CA GLU A 256 -10.75 7.89 -0.51
C GLU A 256 -10.48 6.58 -1.27
N SER A 257 -9.61 6.64 -2.29
CA SER A 257 -9.34 5.52 -3.19
C SER A 257 -8.61 4.35 -2.53
N LYS A 258 -7.81 4.60 -1.50
CA LYS A 258 -7.05 3.60 -0.74
C LYS A 258 -7.40 3.65 0.75
N ALA A 259 -7.28 2.51 1.43
CA ALA A 259 -7.41 2.43 2.88
C ALA A 259 -6.14 2.93 3.57
N TRP A 260 -6.28 3.44 4.78
CA TRP A 260 -5.21 3.78 5.71
C TRP A 260 -4.55 2.52 6.27
N PRO A 261 -3.37 2.63 6.93
CA PRO A 261 -2.72 1.48 7.59
C PRO A 261 -3.61 0.77 8.62
N ASP A 262 -4.52 1.50 9.27
CA ASP A 262 -5.53 0.95 10.18
C ASP A 262 -6.71 0.24 9.47
N GLY A 263 -6.69 0.19 8.13
CA GLY A 263 -7.72 -0.44 7.30
C GLY A 263 -8.96 0.42 7.07
N LYS A 264 -9.02 1.65 7.58
CA LYS A 264 -10.17 2.55 7.41
C LYS A 264 -10.04 3.46 6.19
N ARG A 265 -11.15 4.04 5.74
CA ARG A 265 -11.21 5.03 4.64
C ARG A 265 -12.01 6.24 5.05
N THR A 266 -11.59 7.42 4.61
CA THR A 266 -12.39 8.63 4.78
C THR A 266 -13.45 8.72 3.68
N VAL A 267 -14.72 8.92 4.04
CA VAL A 267 -15.86 9.01 3.12
C VAL A 267 -16.71 10.23 3.49
N GLY A 268 -17.05 11.04 2.49
CA GLY A 268 -18.03 12.13 2.58
C GLY A 268 -19.37 11.71 1.98
N PHE A 269 -20.46 12.07 2.65
CA PHE A 269 -21.83 11.69 2.32
C PHE A 269 -22.61 12.86 1.70
N LEU A 270 -23.78 12.57 1.12
CA LEU A 270 -24.57 13.58 0.39
C LEU A 270 -25.08 14.72 1.26
N ASP A 271 -25.29 14.49 2.55
CA ASP A 271 -25.65 15.54 3.53
C ASP A 271 -24.44 16.38 3.99
N GLY A 272 -23.25 16.14 3.44
CA GLY A 272 -22.02 16.87 3.72
C GLY A 272 -21.21 16.36 4.92
N HIS A 273 -21.70 15.39 5.68
CA HIS A 273 -20.90 14.85 6.78
C HIS A 273 -19.80 13.92 6.27
N VAL A 274 -18.80 13.69 7.13
CA VAL A 274 -17.64 12.85 6.83
C VAL A 274 -17.44 11.82 7.93
N LYS A 275 -17.23 10.56 7.55
CA LYS A 275 -16.96 9.44 8.46
C LYS A 275 -15.74 8.67 7.99
N ARG A 276 -14.95 8.16 8.95
CA ARG A 276 -13.96 7.10 8.68
C ARG A 276 -14.63 5.75 8.82
N VAL A 277 -14.70 5.00 7.73
CA VAL A 277 -15.39 3.71 7.66
C VAL A 277 -14.38 2.58 7.65
N ASP A 278 -14.71 1.47 8.30
CA ASP A 278 -13.86 0.27 8.26
C ASP A 278 -14.04 -0.50 6.94
N GLN A 279 -13.26 -1.58 6.79
CA GLN A 279 -13.27 -2.40 5.59
C GLN A 279 -14.62 -3.13 5.34
N GLU A 280 -15.38 -3.44 6.39
CA GLU A 280 -16.67 -4.13 6.28
C GLU A 280 -17.77 -3.15 5.86
N GLU A 281 -17.82 -1.99 6.50
CA GLU A 281 -18.67 -0.86 6.10
C GLU A 281 -18.38 -0.45 4.65
N TRP A 282 -17.10 -0.33 4.28
CA TRP A 282 -16.69 -0.01 2.91
C TRP A 282 -17.19 -1.03 1.89
N LYS A 283 -17.13 -2.34 2.18
CA LYS A 283 -17.66 -3.38 1.26
C LYS A 283 -19.15 -3.23 0.99
N LYS A 284 -19.93 -2.76 1.98
CA LYS A 284 -21.36 -2.48 1.80
C LYS A 284 -21.56 -1.26 0.88
N MET A 285 -20.82 -0.19 1.14
CA MET A 285 -20.86 1.06 0.36
C MET A 285 -20.37 0.90 -1.07
N GLN A 286 -19.36 0.06 -1.31
CA GLN A 286 -18.79 -0.16 -2.64
C GLN A 286 -19.81 -0.66 -3.65
N LYS A 287 -20.83 -1.41 -3.22
CA LYS A 287 -21.94 -1.84 -4.08
C LYS A 287 -22.78 -0.67 -4.59
N PHE A 288 -22.87 0.41 -3.81
CA PHE A 288 -23.60 1.61 -4.19
C PHE A 288 -22.88 2.39 -5.29
N LEU A 289 -21.54 2.36 -5.32
CA LEU A 289 -20.72 3.10 -6.30
C LEU A 289 -20.95 2.67 -7.76
N THR A 290 -21.55 1.51 -7.97
CA THR A 290 -21.88 0.97 -9.30
C THR A 290 -23.38 0.95 -9.57
N ARG A 291 -24.21 1.51 -8.68
CA ARG A 291 -25.65 1.54 -8.85
C ARG A 291 -26.01 2.55 -9.93
N TRP A 292 -26.88 2.16 -10.85
CA TRP A 292 -27.47 3.10 -11.79
C TRP A 292 -28.59 3.89 -11.08
N LEU A 293 -28.54 5.21 -11.20
CA LEU A 293 -29.55 6.14 -10.69
C LEU A 293 -30.03 7.02 -11.85
N PRO A 294 -31.30 7.44 -11.86
CA PRO A 294 -31.84 8.30 -12.91
C PRO A 294 -31.23 9.70 -12.79
N ALA A 295 -30.27 10.00 -13.66
CA ALA A 295 -29.66 11.31 -13.76
C ALA A 295 -30.54 12.29 -14.57
N SER A 296 -30.49 13.55 -14.20
CA SER A 296 -31.10 14.67 -14.90
C SER A 296 -30.11 15.32 -15.87
N GLY A 297 -30.58 15.72 -17.05
CA GLY A 297 -29.75 16.42 -18.02
C GLY A 297 -28.71 15.56 -18.75
N LYS A 298 -27.73 16.23 -19.35
CA LYS A 298 -26.62 15.59 -20.08
C LYS A 298 -25.35 15.65 -19.24
N PRO A 299 -24.48 14.63 -19.31
CA PRO A 299 -23.20 14.68 -18.63
C PRO A 299 -22.33 15.81 -19.20
N PHE A 300 -21.43 16.35 -18.39
CA PHE A 300 -20.41 17.28 -18.84
C PHE A 300 -19.57 16.64 -19.96
N PRO A 301 -18.98 17.45 -20.86
CA PRO A 301 -18.03 16.96 -21.84
C PRO A 301 -16.88 16.17 -21.19
N LEU A 302 -16.38 15.13 -21.86
CA LEU A 302 -15.30 14.29 -21.33
C LEU A 302 -14.01 15.09 -21.01
N ASN A 303 -13.77 16.18 -21.74
CA ASN A 303 -12.64 17.09 -21.57
C ASN A 303 -12.94 18.28 -20.64
N TYR A 304 -14.08 18.29 -19.96
CA TYR A 304 -14.47 19.41 -19.11
C TYR A 304 -13.49 19.58 -17.94
N GLY A 305 -12.83 20.74 -17.88
CA GLY A 305 -11.80 21.04 -16.88
C GLY A 305 -10.43 20.42 -17.13
N LYS A 306 -10.22 19.58 -18.16
CA LYS A 306 -8.96 18.83 -18.38
C LYS A 306 -7.70 19.71 -18.47
N ASP A 307 -7.84 20.89 -19.07
CA ASP A 307 -6.73 21.82 -19.25
C ASP A 307 -6.70 22.92 -18.18
N TRP A 308 -7.62 22.87 -17.22
CA TRP A 308 -7.70 23.85 -16.16
C TRP A 308 -6.59 23.62 -15.13
N LYS A 309 -5.87 24.70 -14.83
CA LYS A 309 -4.91 24.77 -13.73
C LYS A 309 -5.42 25.81 -12.74
N PRO A 310 -5.57 25.47 -11.45
CA PRO A 310 -5.86 26.48 -10.44
C PRO A 310 -4.73 27.51 -10.43
N ALA A 311 -5.07 28.79 -10.28
CA ALA A 311 -4.07 29.81 -9.98
C ALA A 311 -3.40 29.43 -8.65
N GLY A 312 -2.08 29.24 -8.69
CA GLY A 312 -1.28 28.79 -7.55
C GLY A 312 -1.21 29.80 -6.41
#